data_AF-A8XUX9-F1
#
_entry.id   AF-A8XUX9-F1
#
_cell.length_a   1.000
_cell.length_b   1.000
_cell.length_c   1.000
_cell.angle_alpha   90.00
_cell.angle_beta   90.00
_cell.angle_gamma   90.00
#
_symmetry.space_group_name_H-M   'P 1'
#
loop_
_entity.id
_entity.type
_entity.pdbx_description
1 polymer ?
#
loop_
_entity_poly.entity_id
_entity_poly.type
_entity_poly.pdbx_seq_one_letter_code
_entity_poly.pdbx_strand_id
1 'polypeptide(L)'
;MKNSSKLCLLLNISCCLCILLIVGSIVAVYMFGLQAKMPDPGFCTRKHATQAMECAKKDDELGAAAASLNHTNILLRRPEDYEPLGGLCFVTLQCAREIKCRAIRNILNDISICGFVYYYTKEFSECANRLYDKRDEIPCLGEIFNENKRTPKEACQKWKSINPCVKDAIRSECEDKLGILQFKWEQKSQKANSIYCEEDRRITLGSAEETEN
;
A
#
# COMPACT_ATOMS: atom_id res chain seq x y z
N MET A 1 -37.41 14.67 -61.74
CA MET A 1 -37.35 13.83 -60.52
C MET A 1 -35.99 13.95 -59.78
N LYS A 2 -35.49 15.16 -59.47
CA LYS A 2 -34.20 15.36 -58.75
C LYS A 2 -34.32 15.92 -57.32
N ASN A 3 -35.49 16.47 -56.95
CA ASN A 3 -35.67 17.17 -55.66
C ASN A 3 -36.14 16.25 -54.53
N SER A 4 -36.80 15.12 -54.83
CA SER A 4 -37.35 14.21 -53.81
C SER A 4 -36.25 13.42 -53.07
N SER A 5 -35.18 13.01 -53.78
CA SER A 5 -34.06 12.28 -53.18
C SER A 5 -33.22 13.13 -52.22
N LYS A 6 -33.03 14.43 -52.52
CA LYS A 6 -32.32 15.37 -51.62
C LYS A 6 -33.11 15.65 -50.34
N LEU A 7 -34.44 15.72 -50.43
CA LEU A 7 -35.31 15.94 -49.28
C LEU A 7 -35.28 14.75 -48.31
N CYS A 8 -35.34 13.51 -48.81
CA CYS A 8 -35.20 12.30 -47.99
C CYS A 8 -33.82 12.20 -47.34
N LEU A 9 -32.74 12.58 -48.04
CA LEU A 9 -31.38 12.54 -47.49
C LEU A 9 -31.20 13.56 -46.36
N LEU A 10 -31.76 14.77 -46.51
CA LEU A 10 -31.74 15.81 -45.48
C LEU A 10 -32.56 15.42 -44.23
N LEU A 11 -33.74 14.81 -44.42
CA LEU A 11 -34.57 14.29 -43.34
C LEU A 11 -33.87 13.15 -42.57
N ASN A 12 -33.17 12.26 -43.28
CA ASN A 12 -32.46 11.14 -42.66
C ASN A 12 -31.22 11.63 -41.87
N ILE A 13 -30.49 12.61 -42.40
CA ILE A 13 -29.37 13.26 -41.69
C ILE A 13 -29.87 14.01 -40.45
N SER A 14 -30.98 14.74 -40.57
CA SER A 14 -31.60 15.45 -39.44
C SER A 14 -32.06 14.48 -38.35
N CYS A 15 -32.64 13.34 -38.72
CA CYS A 15 -33.06 12.31 -37.77
C CYS A 15 -31.86 11.66 -37.05
N CYS A 16 -30.80 11.32 -37.79
CA CYS A 16 -29.55 10.82 -37.21
C CYS A 16 -28.89 11.81 -36.24
N LEU A 17 -28.89 13.11 -36.58
CA LEU A 17 -28.39 14.16 -35.70
C LEU A 17 -29.21 14.25 -34.40
N CYS A 18 -30.54 14.17 -34.48
CA CYS A 18 -31.39 14.16 -33.29
C CYS A 18 -31.14 12.94 -32.40
N ILE A 19 -30.98 11.75 -32.99
CA ILE A 19 -30.66 10.53 -32.23
C ILE A 19 -29.29 10.65 -31.55
N LEU A 20 -28.28 11.16 -32.25
CA LEU A 20 -26.95 11.37 -31.67
C LEU A 20 -26.96 12.38 -30.52
N LEU A 21 -27.75 13.45 -30.62
CA LEU A 21 -27.92 14.41 -29.53
C LEU A 21 -28.62 13.81 -28.31
N ILE A 22 -29.64 12.97 -28.52
CA ILE A 22 -30.35 12.27 -27.44
C ILE A 22 -29.43 11.25 -26.75
N VAL A 23 -28.71 10.43 -27.51
CA VAL A 23 -27.75 9.46 -26.95
C VAL A 23 -26.61 10.18 -26.24
N GLY A 24 -26.07 11.23 -26.85
CA GLY A 24 -25.00 12.05 -26.26
C GLY A 24 -25.43 12.72 -24.95
N SER A 25 -26.67 13.21 -24.87
CA SER A 25 -27.21 13.81 -23.64
C SER A 25 -27.49 12.76 -22.55
N ILE A 26 -27.98 11.56 -22.90
CA ILE A 26 -28.13 10.45 -21.94
C ILE A 26 -26.76 10.03 -21.39
N VAL A 27 -25.75 9.87 -22.26
CA VAL A 27 -24.38 9.55 -21.83
C VAL A 27 -23.80 10.65 -20.97
N ALA A 28 -23.99 11.93 -21.33
CA ALA A 28 -23.54 13.05 -20.52
C ALA A 28 -24.20 13.04 -19.13
N VAL A 29 -25.52 12.89 -19.04
CA VAL A 29 -26.25 12.82 -17.76
C VAL A 29 -25.79 11.62 -16.93
N TYR A 30 -25.54 10.47 -17.56
CA TYR A 30 -25.00 9.29 -16.88
C TYR A 30 -23.58 9.53 -16.36
N MET A 31 -22.70 10.15 -17.15
CA MET A 31 -21.33 10.50 -16.75
C MET A 31 -21.31 11.57 -15.66
N PHE A 32 -22.17 12.59 -15.75
CA PHE A 32 -22.35 13.60 -14.69
C PHE A 32 -22.94 12.99 -13.42
N GLY A 33 -23.88 12.06 -13.53
CA GLY A 33 -24.42 11.30 -12.40
C GLY A 33 -23.38 10.40 -11.73
N LEU A 34 -22.48 9.81 -12.52
CA LEU A 34 -21.31 9.07 -12.01
C LEU A 34 -20.33 10.01 -11.31
N GLN A 35 -20.03 11.19 -11.88
CA GLN A 35 -19.19 12.20 -11.24
C GLN A 35 -19.81 12.73 -9.94
N ALA A 36 -21.12 12.95 -9.88
CA ALA A 36 -21.83 13.40 -8.69
C ALA A 36 -21.94 12.34 -7.59
N LYS A 37 -21.87 11.04 -7.96
CA LYS A 37 -21.77 9.93 -7.00
C LYS A 37 -20.34 9.69 -6.51
N MET A 38 -19.32 10.26 -7.15
CA MET A 38 -17.99 10.24 -6.57
C MET A 38 -17.97 11.22 -5.39
N PRO A 39 -17.62 10.78 -4.18
CA PRO A 39 -17.44 11.72 -3.07
C PRO A 39 -16.38 12.74 -3.48
N ASP A 40 -16.76 14.01 -3.40
CA ASP A 40 -15.98 15.19 -3.73
C ASP A 40 -14.52 15.03 -3.25
N PRO A 41 -13.50 15.16 -4.12
CA PRO A 41 -12.11 14.91 -3.75
C PRO A 41 -11.52 15.94 -2.76
N GLY A 42 -12.21 17.04 -2.45
CA GLY A 42 -11.50 18.29 -2.12
C GLY A 42 -11.47 18.81 -0.69
N PHE A 43 -12.54 18.73 0.12
CA PHE A 43 -12.54 19.48 1.39
C PHE A 43 -12.01 18.66 2.57
N CYS A 44 -10.68 18.61 2.65
CA CYS A 44 -9.98 18.25 3.87
C CYS A 44 -10.22 19.35 4.90
N THR A 45 -10.80 19.00 6.05
CA THR A 45 -11.15 19.95 7.11
C THR A 45 -10.17 19.78 8.26
N ARG A 46 -10.12 20.76 9.17
CA ARG A 46 -9.35 20.62 10.41
C ARG A 46 -9.77 19.37 11.21
N LYS A 47 -11.06 19.01 11.17
CA LYS A 47 -11.57 17.77 11.79
C LYS A 47 -10.96 16.52 11.16
N HIS A 48 -10.84 16.47 9.83
CA HIS A 48 -10.15 15.37 9.14
C HIS A 48 -8.67 15.29 9.54
N ALA A 49 -7.99 16.42 9.72
CA ALA A 49 -6.60 16.45 10.17
C ALA A 49 -6.46 15.95 11.62
N THR A 50 -7.35 16.35 12.53
CA THR A 50 -7.36 15.85 13.92
C THR A 50 -7.59 14.33 13.97
N GLN A 51 -8.56 13.82 13.20
CA GLN A 51 -8.79 12.38 13.09
C GLN A 51 -7.56 11.66 12.50
N ALA A 52 -6.89 12.27 11.52
CA ALA A 52 -5.68 11.71 10.95
C ALA A 52 -4.55 11.58 11.98
N MET A 53 -4.37 12.56 12.87
CA MET A 53 -3.39 12.49 13.94
C MET A 53 -3.70 11.36 14.93
N GLU A 54 -4.98 11.15 15.26
CA GLU A 54 -5.40 10.02 16.10
C GLU A 54 -5.11 8.67 15.42
N CYS A 55 -5.37 8.57 14.11
CA CYS A 55 -5.05 7.37 13.34
C CYS A 55 -3.53 7.15 13.21
N ALA A 56 -2.75 8.22 13.03
CA ALA A 56 -1.30 8.16 12.97
C ALA A 56 -0.71 7.64 14.28
N LYS A 57 -1.24 8.07 15.44
CA LYS A 57 -0.83 7.53 16.74
C LYS A 57 -1.05 6.02 16.86
N LYS A 58 -2.17 5.51 16.32
CA LYS A 58 -2.43 4.06 16.28
C LYS A 58 -1.46 3.32 15.35
N ASP A 59 -1.06 3.96 14.25
CA ASP A 59 -0.02 3.42 13.36
C ASP A 59 1.37 3.43 14.03
N ASP A 60 1.69 4.46 14.82
CA ASP A 60 2.91 4.51 15.64
C ASP A 60 2.93 3.38 16.69
N GLU A 61 1.81 3.12 17.36
CA GLU A 61 1.66 2.01 18.31
C GLU A 61 1.86 0.65 17.62
N LEU A 62 1.30 0.49 16.42
CA LEU A 62 1.54 -0.69 15.58
C LEU A 62 3.00 -0.81 15.16
N GLY A 63 3.63 0.29 14.74
CA GLY A 63 5.05 0.33 14.36
C GLY A 63 5.96 -0.02 15.53
N ALA A 64 5.65 0.45 16.73
CA ALA A 64 6.36 0.09 17.96
C ALA A 64 6.15 -1.38 18.31
N ALA A 65 4.93 -1.91 18.20
CA ALA A 65 4.66 -3.33 18.41
C ALA A 65 5.43 -4.21 17.41
N ALA A 66 5.44 -3.82 16.13
CA ALA A 66 6.20 -4.52 15.10
C ALA A 66 7.72 -4.45 15.34
N ALA A 67 8.23 -3.29 15.75
CA ALA A 67 9.63 -3.14 16.16
C ALA A 67 9.97 -4.04 17.37
N SER A 68 9.05 -4.19 18.32
CA SER A 68 9.26 -4.99 19.53
C SER A 68 9.35 -6.50 19.25
N LEU A 69 8.69 -7.01 18.21
CA LEU A 69 8.85 -8.41 17.78
C LEU A 69 10.29 -8.72 17.35
N ASN A 70 10.94 -7.72 16.77
CA ASN A 70 12.22 -7.84 16.10
C ASN A 70 13.41 -7.35 16.95
N HIS A 71 13.10 -6.68 18.08
CA HIS A 71 14.01 -6.10 19.08
C HIS A 71 15.51 -6.28 18.78
N THR A 72 16.00 -5.48 17.81
CA THR A 72 17.41 -5.28 17.38
C THR A 72 18.27 -6.51 17.03
N ASN A 73 17.76 -7.72 17.23
CA ASN A 73 18.53 -8.95 17.12
C ASN A 73 18.10 -9.77 15.90
N ILE A 74 16.84 -9.68 15.45
CA ILE A 74 16.34 -10.43 14.31
C ILE A 74 15.62 -9.46 13.38
N LEU A 75 15.92 -9.48 12.08
CA LEU A 75 15.29 -8.54 11.13
C LEU A 75 13.84 -8.93 10.84
N LEU A 76 13.56 -10.22 10.78
CA LEU A 76 12.23 -10.74 10.54
C LEU A 76 11.98 -12.01 11.35
N ARG A 77 10.86 -12.04 12.06
CA ARG A 77 10.37 -13.21 12.79
C ARG A 77 9.57 -14.14 11.88
N ARG A 78 9.12 -15.27 12.40
CA ARG A 78 8.22 -16.14 11.63
C ARG A 78 6.84 -15.49 11.46
N PRO A 79 6.07 -15.85 10.42
CA PRO A 79 4.74 -15.30 10.18
C PRO A 79 3.81 -15.32 11.40
N GLU A 80 3.82 -16.43 12.15
CA GLU A 80 3.02 -16.62 13.37
C GLU A 80 3.22 -15.51 14.41
N ASP A 81 4.45 -14.99 14.55
CA ASP A 81 4.78 -13.93 15.50
C ASP A 81 4.14 -12.59 15.13
N TYR A 82 3.78 -12.39 13.86
CA TYR A 82 3.11 -11.19 13.36
C TYR A 82 1.58 -11.29 13.38
N GLU A 83 0.99 -12.47 13.61
CA GLU A 83 -0.47 -12.62 13.62
C GLU A 83 -1.18 -11.73 14.64
N PRO A 84 -0.66 -11.53 15.88
CA PRO A 84 -1.27 -10.60 16.84
C PRO A 84 -1.37 -9.16 16.32
N LEU A 85 -0.45 -8.74 15.43
CA LEU A 85 -0.50 -7.41 14.83
C LEU A 85 -1.65 -7.25 13.82
N GLY A 86 -2.23 -8.35 13.33
CA GLY A 86 -3.38 -8.30 12.43
C GLY A 86 -4.58 -7.56 13.05
N GLY A 87 -4.79 -7.73 14.36
CA GLY A 87 -5.84 -7.01 15.10
C GLY A 87 -5.58 -5.50 15.18
N LEU A 88 -4.35 -5.11 15.49
CA LEU A 88 -3.93 -3.70 15.49
C LEU A 88 -4.08 -3.09 14.09
N CYS A 89 -3.74 -3.85 13.06
CA CYS A 89 -3.91 -3.43 11.69
C CYS A 89 -5.36 -3.20 11.29
N PHE A 90 -6.28 -4.04 11.74
CA PHE A 90 -7.71 -3.80 11.54
C PHE A 90 -8.14 -2.47 12.16
N VAL A 91 -7.73 -2.20 13.40
CA VAL A 91 -8.07 -0.95 14.11
C VAL A 91 -7.51 0.28 13.39
N THR A 92 -6.24 0.25 12.98
CA THR A 92 -5.59 1.37 12.27
C THR A 92 -6.25 1.64 10.91
N LEU A 93 -6.51 0.59 10.13
CA LEU A 93 -7.16 0.74 8.82
C LEU A 93 -8.62 1.22 8.93
N GLN A 94 -9.36 0.78 9.96
CA GLN A 94 -10.71 1.28 10.20
C GLN A 94 -10.71 2.77 10.56
N CYS A 95 -9.76 3.22 11.38
CA CYS A 95 -9.59 4.64 11.69
C CYS A 95 -9.40 5.47 10.40
N ALA A 96 -8.50 5.04 9.51
CA ALA A 96 -8.25 5.74 8.24
C ALA A 96 -9.48 5.74 7.30
N ARG A 97 -10.32 4.70 7.34
CA ARG A 97 -11.54 4.61 6.50
C ARG A 97 -12.61 5.62 6.86
N GLU A 98 -12.68 6.04 8.13
CA GLU A 98 -13.64 7.04 8.60
C GLU A 98 -13.34 8.45 8.06
N ILE A 99 -12.09 8.68 7.62
CA ILE A 99 -11.66 9.94 7.04
C ILE A 99 -12.13 10.04 5.59
N LYS A 100 -13.10 10.94 5.35
CA LYS A 100 -13.69 11.16 4.02
C LYS A 100 -12.75 11.91 3.06
N CYS A 101 -11.77 12.67 3.58
CA CYS A 101 -10.75 13.32 2.76
C CYS A 101 -9.80 12.28 2.16
N ARG A 102 -9.83 12.14 0.82
CA ARG A 102 -9.05 11.14 0.09
C ARG A 102 -7.54 11.34 0.22
N ALA A 103 -7.07 12.59 0.18
CA ALA A 103 -5.64 12.90 0.28
C ALA A 103 -5.04 12.41 1.61
N ILE A 104 -5.66 12.80 2.73
CA ILE A 104 -5.25 12.36 4.07
C ILE A 104 -5.35 10.83 4.21
N ARG A 105 -6.45 10.23 3.75
CA ARG A 105 -6.62 8.77 3.82
C ARG A 105 -5.56 8.01 3.03
N ASN A 106 -5.16 8.51 1.86
CA ASN A 106 -4.12 7.89 1.06
C ASN A 106 -2.76 7.94 1.79
N ILE A 107 -2.40 9.08 2.37
CA ILE A 107 -1.18 9.22 3.18
C ILE A 107 -1.18 8.17 4.31
N LEU A 108 -2.27 8.06 5.07
CA LEU A 108 -2.37 7.09 6.17
C LEU A 108 -2.27 5.62 5.70
N ASN A 109 -2.82 5.29 4.53
CA ASN A 109 -2.70 3.94 3.96
C ASN A 109 -1.29 3.66 3.41
N ASP A 110 -0.60 4.72 2.95
CA ASP A 110 0.74 4.60 2.38
C ASP A 110 1.80 4.38 3.44
N ILE A 111 1.65 5.00 4.62
CA ILE A 111 2.58 4.85 5.75
C ILE A 111 2.43 3.50 6.47
N SER A 112 1.23 2.93 6.47
CA SER A 112 0.95 1.82 7.37
C SER A 112 1.65 0.52 6.96
N ILE A 113 2.28 -0.15 7.94
CA ILE A 113 2.91 -1.47 7.78
C ILE A 113 1.89 -2.60 7.55
N CYS A 114 0.60 -2.34 7.71
CA CYS A 114 -0.43 -3.39 7.61
C CYS A 114 -0.46 -4.16 6.31
N GLY A 115 -0.08 -3.50 5.21
CA GLY A 115 0.07 -4.17 3.92
C GLY A 115 1.12 -5.28 3.96
N PHE A 116 2.20 -5.09 4.73
CA PHE A 116 3.21 -6.11 4.96
C PHE A 116 2.71 -7.19 5.90
N VAL A 117 2.17 -6.82 7.07
CA VAL A 117 1.68 -7.79 8.07
C VAL A 117 0.67 -8.77 7.44
N TYR A 118 -0.32 -8.26 6.70
CA TYR A 118 -1.33 -9.11 6.08
C TYR A 118 -0.74 -10.03 5.01
N TYR A 119 0.13 -9.50 4.16
CA TYR A 119 0.81 -10.29 3.14
C TYR A 119 1.67 -11.39 3.77
N TYR A 120 2.48 -11.03 4.78
CA TYR A 120 3.43 -11.92 5.43
C TYR A 120 2.75 -13.04 6.23
N THR A 121 1.67 -12.72 6.94
CA THR A 121 0.92 -13.68 7.76
C THR A 121 -0.08 -14.54 6.98
N LYS A 122 -0.43 -14.16 5.74
CA LYS A 122 -1.41 -14.86 4.91
C LYS A 122 -0.78 -15.35 3.60
N GLU A 123 -0.85 -14.54 2.56
CA GLU A 123 -0.48 -14.93 1.18
C GLU A 123 0.95 -15.45 1.04
N PHE A 124 1.87 -14.95 1.87
CA PHE A 124 3.28 -15.29 1.84
C PHE A 124 3.72 -16.23 2.98
N SER A 125 2.81 -16.59 3.90
CA SER A 125 3.16 -17.29 5.13
C SER A 125 3.87 -18.63 4.87
N GLU A 126 3.36 -19.40 3.91
CA GLU A 126 3.97 -20.68 3.54
C GLU A 126 5.38 -20.51 2.97
N CYS A 127 5.56 -19.53 2.07
CA CYS A 127 6.88 -19.20 1.52
C CYS A 127 7.83 -18.70 2.62
N ALA A 128 7.37 -17.82 3.50
CA ALA A 128 8.16 -17.32 4.61
C ALA A 128 8.65 -18.44 5.54
N ASN A 129 7.82 -19.43 5.83
CA ASN A 129 8.23 -20.61 6.61
C ASN A 129 9.29 -21.44 5.87
N ARG A 130 9.11 -21.68 4.56
CA ARG A 130 10.14 -22.37 3.75
C ARG A 130 11.47 -21.62 3.77
N LEU A 131 11.45 -20.29 3.61
CA LEU A 131 12.65 -19.46 3.67
C LEU A 131 13.30 -19.49 5.07
N TYR A 132 12.49 -19.51 6.13
CA TYR A 132 12.98 -19.67 7.49
C TYR A 132 13.70 -21.01 7.69
N ASP A 133 13.18 -22.10 7.13
CA ASP A 133 13.82 -23.41 7.20
C ASP A 133 15.17 -23.45 6.45
N LYS A 134 15.31 -22.59 5.42
CA LYS A 134 16.54 -22.41 4.64
C LYS A 134 17.53 -21.40 5.22
N ARG A 135 17.26 -20.80 6.38
CA ARG A 135 18.10 -19.73 6.96
C ARG A 135 19.56 -20.12 7.21
N ASP A 136 19.82 -21.40 7.48
CA ASP A 136 21.17 -21.91 7.74
C ASP A 136 21.89 -22.36 6.45
N GLU A 137 21.16 -22.51 5.34
CA GLU A 137 21.69 -22.90 4.02
C GLU A 137 21.98 -21.67 3.13
N ILE A 138 21.14 -20.64 3.23
CA ILE A 138 21.20 -19.43 2.37
C ILE A 138 21.65 -18.24 3.23
N PRO A 139 22.86 -17.68 3.02
CA PRO A 139 23.45 -16.67 3.91
C PRO A 139 22.57 -15.43 4.14
N CYS A 140 21.88 -14.93 3.12
CA CYS A 140 21.01 -13.76 3.29
C CYS A 140 19.76 -14.05 4.10
N LEU A 141 19.26 -15.29 4.09
CA LEU A 141 18.15 -15.69 4.95
C LEU A 141 18.62 -15.82 6.40
N GLY A 142 19.86 -16.27 6.63
CA GLY A 142 20.50 -16.22 7.95
C GLY A 142 20.61 -14.78 8.49
N GLU A 143 20.99 -13.82 7.65
CA GLU A 143 21.00 -12.40 8.05
C GLU A 143 19.61 -11.88 8.47
N ILE A 144 18.53 -12.41 7.89
CA ILE A 144 17.15 -12.03 8.19
C ILE A 144 16.64 -12.68 9.46
N PHE A 145 16.77 -14.00 9.55
CA PHE A 145 16.06 -14.82 10.53
C PHE A 145 16.91 -15.17 11.76
N ASN A 146 18.24 -15.15 11.66
CA ASN A 146 19.12 -15.48 12.80
C ASN A 146 19.43 -14.25 13.65
N GLU A 147 19.70 -14.51 14.93
CA GLU A 147 20.09 -13.50 15.89
C GLU A 147 21.44 -12.87 15.55
N ASN A 148 21.44 -11.56 15.43
CA ASN A 148 22.56 -10.71 15.11
C ASN A 148 22.29 -9.33 15.71
N LYS A 149 23.10 -8.94 16.71
CA LYS A 149 22.96 -7.64 17.39
C LYS A 149 23.27 -6.52 16.40
N ARG A 150 22.29 -5.65 16.16
CA ARG A 150 22.42 -4.50 15.25
C ARG A 150 21.80 -3.26 15.87
N THR A 151 22.37 -2.11 15.58
CA THR A 151 21.68 -0.83 15.74
C THR A 151 20.56 -0.70 14.70
N PRO A 152 19.54 0.16 14.91
CA PRO A 152 18.49 0.40 13.91
C PRO A 152 19.05 0.81 12.54
N LYS A 153 20.09 1.65 12.51
CA LYS A 153 20.76 2.09 11.29
C LYS A 153 21.40 0.92 10.54
N GLU A 154 22.09 0.03 11.25
CA GLU A 154 22.69 -1.18 10.65
C GLU A 154 21.61 -2.15 10.15
N ALA A 155 20.51 -2.32 10.89
CA ALA A 155 19.39 -3.14 10.47
C ALA A 155 18.76 -2.61 9.17
N CYS A 156 18.53 -1.30 9.08
CA CYS A 156 18.03 -0.61 7.88
C CYS A 156 18.96 -0.83 6.66
N GLN A 157 20.26 -0.64 6.84
CA GLN A 157 21.25 -0.84 5.77
C GLN A 157 21.34 -2.31 5.35
N LYS A 158 21.36 -3.23 6.32
CA LYS A 158 21.44 -4.67 6.07
C LYS A 158 20.21 -5.13 5.28
N TRP A 159 19.00 -4.73 5.68
CA TRP A 159 17.77 -5.04 4.96
C TRP A 159 17.84 -4.60 3.50
N LYS A 160 18.29 -3.37 3.23
CA LYS A 160 18.48 -2.87 1.85
C LYS A 160 19.48 -3.71 1.08
N SER A 161 20.61 -4.07 1.70
CA SER A 161 21.69 -4.81 1.04
C SER A 161 21.35 -6.26 0.68
N ILE A 162 20.54 -6.94 1.49
CA ILE A 162 20.24 -8.37 1.31
C ILE A 162 19.04 -8.61 0.39
N ASN A 163 18.25 -7.58 0.09
CA ASN A 163 17.00 -7.71 -0.66
C ASN A 163 17.15 -8.41 -2.04
N PRO A 164 18.22 -8.17 -2.84
CA PRO A 164 18.43 -8.92 -4.08
C PRO A 164 18.55 -10.43 -3.85
N CYS A 165 19.30 -10.86 -2.83
CA CYS A 165 19.46 -12.28 -2.51
C CYS A 165 18.14 -12.90 -2.01
N VAL A 166 17.35 -12.16 -1.23
CA VAL A 166 16.02 -12.63 -0.77
C VAL A 166 15.09 -12.82 -1.94
N LYS A 167 15.10 -11.90 -2.90
CA LYS A 167 14.31 -12.01 -4.14
C LYS A 167 14.66 -13.26 -4.93
N ASP A 168 15.93 -13.64 -4.97
CA ASP A 168 16.38 -14.86 -5.63
C ASP A 168 15.95 -16.11 -4.85
N ALA A 169 16.08 -16.09 -3.52
CA ALA A 169 15.63 -17.18 -2.65
C ALA A 169 14.10 -17.40 -2.71
N ILE A 170 13.30 -16.33 -2.79
CA ILE A 170 11.85 -16.45 -3.00
C ILE A 170 11.56 -17.19 -4.31
N ARG A 171 12.28 -16.84 -5.38
CA ARG A 171 12.08 -17.46 -6.69
C ARG A 171 12.48 -18.92 -6.71
N SER A 172 13.55 -19.30 -6.02
CA SER A 172 14.04 -20.68 -5.98
C SER A 172 13.24 -21.57 -5.04
N GLU A 173 12.95 -21.09 -3.82
CA GLU A 173 12.41 -21.92 -2.75
C GLU A 173 10.88 -21.94 -2.67
N CYS A 174 10.21 -20.90 -3.19
CA CYS A 174 8.76 -20.73 -3.02
C CYS A 174 7.93 -21.03 -4.26
N GLU A 175 8.50 -21.77 -5.22
CA GLU A 175 7.82 -22.16 -6.46
C GLU A 175 7.21 -20.97 -7.23
N ASP A 176 7.77 -19.77 -7.05
CA ASP A 176 7.26 -18.51 -7.58
C ASP A 176 7.61 -18.34 -9.07
N LYS A 177 7.15 -19.27 -9.91
CA LYS A 177 7.45 -19.35 -11.33
C LYS A 177 7.03 -18.09 -12.10
N LEU A 178 5.99 -17.42 -11.62
CA LEU A 178 5.44 -16.20 -12.21
C LEU A 178 5.98 -14.92 -11.57
N GLY A 179 6.82 -15.00 -10.53
CA GLY A 179 7.40 -13.84 -9.84
C GLY A 179 6.40 -13.02 -9.02
N ILE A 180 5.21 -13.57 -8.72
CA ILE A 180 4.13 -12.84 -8.05
C ILE A 180 4.49 -12.60 -6.58
N LEU A 181 5.04 -13.61 -5.91
CA LEU A 181 5.44 -13.49 -4.51
C LEU A 181 6.63 -12.54 -4.41
N GLN A 182 7.64 -12.68 -5.26
CA GLN A 182 8.80 -11.81 -5.34
C GLN A 182 8.41 -10.34 -5.56
N PHE A 183 7.49 -10.07 -6.49
CA PHE A 183 7.01 -8.72 -6.78
C PHE A 183 6.29 -8.09 -5.58
N LYS A 184 5.39 -8.86 -4.94
CA LYS A 184 4.68 -8.38 -3.74
C LYS A 184 5.64 -8.17 -2.58
N TRP A 185 6.63 -9.04 -2.39
CA TRP A 185 7.68 -8.85 -1.40
C TRP A 185 8.39 -7.52 -1.60
N GLU A 186 8.80 -7.19 -2.82
CA GLU A 186 9.49 -5.92 -3.11
C GLU A 186 8.65 -4.70 -2.74
N GLN A 187 7.35 -4.72 -3.04
CA GLN A 187 6.45 -3.62 -2.68
C GLN A 187 6.17 -3.51 -1.18
N LYS A 188 6.00 -4.65 -0.50
CA LYS A 188 5.55 -4.69 0.90
C LYS A 188 6.72 -4.60 1.89
N SER A 189 7.86 -5.21 1.58
CA SER A 189 9.06 -5.22 2.43
C SER A 189 9.69 -3.85 2.60
N GLN A 190 9.57 -2.96 1.61
CA GLN A 190 10.01 -1.57 1.74
C GLN A 190 9.31 -0.86 2.91
N LYS A 191 8.01 -1.10 3.08
CA LYS A 191 7.23 -0.56 4.20
C LYS A 191 7.56 -1.24 5.54
N ALA A 192 8.00 -2.50 5.53
CA ALA A 192 8.50 -3.13 6.75
C ALA A 192 9.85 -2.53 7.17
N ASN A 193 10.70 -2.20 6.20
CA ASN A 193 12.02 -1.62 6.48
C ASN A 193 11.96 -0.22 7.12
N SER A 194 10.89 0.55 6.87
CA SER A 194 10.70 1.87 7.49
C SER A 194 10.55 1.79 9.02
N ILE A 195 10.33 0.60 9.60
CA ILE A 195 10.46 0.40 11.05
C ILE A 195 11.87 0.74 11.53
N TYR A 196 12.89 0.36 10.75
CA TYR A 196 14.30 0.52 11.10
C TYR A 196 14.92 1.80 10.53
N CYS A 197 14.35 2.34 9.45
CA CYS A 197 14.86 3.51 8.75
C CYS A 197 14.14 4.80 9.18
N GLU A 198 14.70 5.53 10.14
CA GLU A 198 14.14 6.82 10.61
C GLU A 198 13.97 7.86 9.49
N GLU A 199 14.87 7.87 8.49
CA GLU A 199 14.79 8.75 7.32
C GLU A 199 13.51 8.51 6.50
N ASP A 200 13.07 7.26 6.39
CA ASP A 200 11.85 6.88 5.66
C ASP A 200 10.57 7.22 6.48
N ARG A 201 10.71 7.40 7.81
CA ARG A 201 9.63 7.81 8.73
C ARG A 201 9.43 9.34 8.77
N ARG A 202 10.50 10.14 8.58
CA ARG A 202 10.40 11.63 8.56
C ARG A 202 9.73 12.18 7.30
N ILE A 203 9.89 11.53 6.14
CA ILE A 203 9.31 11.98 4.86
C ILE A 203 7.77 11.95 4.88
N THR A 204 7.19 11.12 5.75
CA THR A 204 5.74 10.84 5.77
C THR A 204 4.95 11.65 6.79
N LEU A 205 5.61 12.28 7.77
CA LEU A 205 4.95 13.10 8.81
C LEU A 205 5.15 14.61 8.65
N GLY A 206 5.85 15.04 7.60
CA GLY A 206 6.29 16.42 7.46
C GLY A 206 7.47 16.69 8.39
N SER A 207 8.56 17.15 7.80
CA SER A 207 9.73 17.63 8.55
C SER A 207 9.28 18.68 9.56
N ALA A 208 9.29 18.35 10.85
CA ALA A 208 9.35 19.37 11.87
C ALA A 208 10.64 20.16 11.62
N GLU A 209 10.52 21.44 11.30
CA GLU A 209 11.64 22.36 11.23
C GLU A 209 12.40 22.28 12.56
N GLU A 210 13.61 21.72 12.50
CA GLU A 210 14.62 21.88 13.54
C GLU A 210 14.95 23.38 13.58
N THR A 211 14.37 24.08 14.55
CA THR A 211 14.78 25.44 14.91
C THR A 211 16.11 25.31 15.64
N GLU A 212 17.20 25.45 14.89
CA GLU A 212 18.53 25.67 15.48
C GLU A 212 18.55 27.06 16.14
N ASN A 213 18.86 27.07 17.43
CA ASN A 213 19.22 28.27 18.21
C ASN A 213 20.62 28.76 17.84
#